data_AF-A0A0J9S3C4-F1
#
_entry.id   AF-A0A0J9S3C4-F1
#
_cell.length_a   1.000
_cell.length_b   1.000
_cell.length_c   1.000
_cell.angle_alpha   90.00
_cell.angle_beta   90.00
_cell.angle_gamma   90.00
#
_symmetry.space_group_name_H-M   'P 1'
#
loop_
_entity.id
_entity.type
_entity.pdbx_description
1 polymer ?
#
loop_
_entity_poly.entity_id
_entity_poly.type
_entity_poly.pdbx_seq_one_letter_code
_entity_poly.pdbx_strand_id
1 'polypeptide(L)'
;MARDNEIYNLKNFLNGNNELILSNLNRFYQSYFDYDCDNKTFSNYYCSRDTNLVTLPPRLWELYRKFERNLTLMWDDKKEVYDDWETDKKKLCFYLKYWIYDRLISEQITDDHFSKFFKLWNDRKITKCSNCDCEFKIKSFSEVKQLKKTYDYSLFLREYKKTSKINKQISNKNYCKYISEAKVVYSFFEQNCKKNSKEYCKEFKEYLLPYINDEVSGTYEDIEGDEDTEEEEGTEKGEDLSGFLCNTDIKYDPDPEGIYI
;
A
#
# COMPACT_ATOMS: atom_id res chain seq x y z
N MET A 1 19.60 -19.96 -10.76
CA MET A 1 19.17 -19.84 -9.35
C MET A 1 18.45 -18.51 -9.23
N ALA A 2 17.12 -18.52 -9.17
CA ALA A 2 16.32 -17.30 -9.02
C ALA A 2 16.58 -16.70 -7.63
N ARG A 3 16.81 -15.38 -7.55
CA ARG A 3 16.73 -14.64 -6.28
C ARG A 3 15.26 -14.55 -5.88
N ASP A 4 14.71 -15.65 -5.39
CA ASP A 4 13.42 -15.65 -4.72
C ASP A 4 13.66 -15.06 -3.31
N ASN A 5 13.15 -13.84 -3.07
CA ASN A 5 12.97 -13.14 -1.77
C ASN A 5 13.51 -11.70 -1.72
N GLU A 6 13.56 -10.96 -2.84
CA GLU A 6 13.73 -9.51 -2.71
C GLU A 6 12.43 -8.89 -2.17
N ILE A 7 12.51 -8.30 -0.98
CA ILE A 7 11.40 -7.61 -0.33
C ILE A 7 11.34 -6.20 -0.91
N TYR A 8 10.25 -5.89 -1.60
CA TYR A 8 9.96 -4.55 -2.08
C TYR A 8 9.02 -3.83 -1.12
N ASN A 9 9.35 -2.57 -0.83
CA ASN A 9 8.55 -1.66 -0.03
C ASN A 9 8.24 -0.39 -0.80
N LEU A 10 7.44 0.52 -0.21
CA LEU A 10 7.05 1.75 -0.90
C LEU A 10 8.25 2.54 -1.43
N LYS A 11 9.33 2.65 -0.66
CA LYS A 11 10.52 3.43 -1.05
C LYS A 11 11.15 2.90 -2.33
N ASN A 12 11.09 1.59 -2.58
CA ASN A 12 11.58 1.02 -3.83
C ASN A 12 10.80 1.52 -5.06
N PHE A 13 9.50 1.80 -4.89
CA PHE A 13 8.63 2.21 -6.00
C PHE A 13 8.66 3.71 -6.31
N LEU A 14 9.20 4.54 -5.43
CA LEU A 14 9.20 6.00 -5.59
C LEU A 14 10.23 6.48 -6.62
N ASN A 15 11.32 5.74 -6.82
CA ASN A 15 12.41 6.22 -7.68
C ASN A 15 11.96 6.38 -9.14
N GLY A 16 11.83 7.63 -9.57
CA GLY A 16 11.36 7.99 -10.91
C GLY A 16 9.90 7.60 -11.16
N ASN A 17 9.05 7.66 -10.14
CA ASN A 17 7.60 7.50 -10.22
C ASN A 17 6.90 8.73 -9.59
N ASN A 18 6.71 9.78 -10.39
CA ASN A 18 6.19 11.06 -9.90
C ASN A 18 4.76 10.94 -9.34
N GLU A 19 3.91 10.11 -9.94
CA GLU A 19 2.53 9.90 -9.46
C GLU A 19 2.53 9.32 -8.05
N LEU A 20 3.29 8.24 -7.81
CA LEU A 20 3.40 7.67 -6.46
C LEU A 20 4.07 8.64 -5.47
N ILE A 21 5.07 9.41 -5.90
CA ILE A 21 5.72 10.43 -5.06
C ILE A 21 4.70 11.47 -4.57
N LEU A 22 3.83 11.94 -5.45
CA LEU A 22 2.85 12.99 -5.16
C LEU A 22 1.57 12.46 -4.50
N SER A 23 1.36 11.14 -4.51
CA SER A 23 0.17 10.51 -3.93
C SER A 23 -0.02 10.82 -2.45
N ASN A 24 -1.30 10.90 -2.03
CA ASN A 24 -1.66 11.01 -0.62
C ASN A 24 -1.11 9.83 0.19
N LEU A 25 -1.12 8.61 -0.36
CA LEU A 25 -0.54 7.45 0.34
C LEU A 25 0.92 7.68 0.72
N ASN A 26 1.75 8.18 -0.20
CA ASN A 26 3.16 8.43 0.11
C ASN A 26 3.33 9.55 1.14
N ARG A 27 2.53 10.62 1.03
CA ARG A 27 2.49 11.70 2.04
C ARG A 27 2.16 11.16 3.43
N PHE A 28 1.09 10.38 3.56
CA PHE A 28 0.69 9.76 4.82
C PHE A 28 1.76 8.81 5.34
N TYR A 29 2.30 7.95 4.48
CA TYR A 29 3.35 7.00 4.84
C TYR A 29 4.54 7.73 5.47
N GLN A 30 5.14 8.70 4.76
CA GLN A 30 6.41 9.30 5.16
C GLN A 30 6.25 10.39 6.23
N SER A 31 5.27 11.28 6.05
CA SER A 31 5.17 12.51 6.86
C SER A 31 4.35 12.33 8.12
N TYR A 32 3.50 11.30 8.18
CA TYR A 32 2.59 11.09 9.30
C TYR A 32 2.83 9.75 9.98
N PHE A 33 2.79 8.65 9.21
CA PHE A 33 2.78 7.32 9.80
C PHE A 33 4.15 6.86 10.29
N ASP A 34 5.20 7.09 9.51
CA ASP A 34 6.59 6.76 9.90
C ASP A 34 7.20 7.78 10.87
N TYR A 35 6.51 8.90 11.14
CA TYR A 35 7.02 9.95 12.01
C TYR A 35 7.29 9.46 13.43
N ASP A 36 8.40 9.89 14.04
CA ASP A 36 8.85 9.39 15.34
C ASP A 36 7.95 9.82 16.50
N CYS A 37 7.92 8.99 17.54
CA CYS A 37 7.12 9.24 18.73
C CYS A 37 7.72 10.27 19.69
N ASP A 38 8.95 10.75 19.46
CA ASP A 38 9.67 11.65 20.38
C ASP A 38 9.60 13.14 20.00
N ASN A 39 8.88 13.51 18.91
CA ASN A 39 8.86 14.89 18.42
C ASN A 39 7.70 15.76 18.96
N LYS A 40 8.07 16.89 19.58
CA LYS A 40 7.39 17.54 20.71
C LYS A 40 5.96 18.09 20.47
N THR A 41 5.51 18.28 19.23
CA THR A 41 4.27 19.06 18.97
C THR A 41 3.00 18.20 18.87
N PHE A 42 3.07 17.01 18.26
CA PHE A 42 1.92 16.10 18.08
C PHE A 42 2.15 14.71 18.70
N SER A 43 3.41 14.31 18.91
CA SER A 43 3.74 12.95 19.35
C SER A 43 3.41 12.71 20.83
N ASN A 44 3.56 13.71 21.69
CA ASN A 44 3.49 13.50 23.15
C ASN A 44 2.12 13.06 23.67
N TYR A 45 1.02 13.44 23.00
CA TYR A 45 -0.33 13.10 23.46
C TYR A 45 -0.81 11.70 23.01
N TYR A 46 -0.33 11.22 21.85
CA TYR A 46 -0.85 9.99 21.22
C TYR A 46 0.20 8.88 21.07
N CYS A 47 1.50 9.20 21.13
CA CYS A 47 2.52 8.19 21.41
C CYS A 47 2.65 8.02 22.92
N SER A 48 1.73 7.24 23.49
CA SER A 48 1.78 6.89 24.90
C SER A 48 3.15 6.27 25.23
N ARG A 49 3.79 6.75 26.30
CA ARG A 49 4.95 6.09 26.92
C ARG A 49 4.59 4.80 27.65
N ASP A 50 3.37 4.29 27.43
CA ASP A 50 2.92 3.03 28.02
C ASP A 50 3.96 1.93 27.77
N THR A 51 4.51 1.44 28.87
CA THR A 51 5.58 0.44 28.88
C THR A 51 5.02 -0.98 28.86
N ASN A 52 3.69 -1.16 28.90
CA ASN A 52 3.07 -2.49 28.92
C ASN A 52 2.99 -3.14 27.52
N LEU A 53 4.10 -3.06 26.78
CA LEU A 53 4.35 -3.72 25.50
C LEU A 53 5.18 -4.99 25.68
N VAL A 54 5.27 -5.51 26.91
CA VAL A 54 6.15 -6.63 27.30
C VAL A 54 5.86 -7.94 26.56
N THR A 55 4.67 -8.07 25.96
CA THR A 55 4.31 -9.20 25.10
C THR A 55 4.99 -9.15 23.74
N LEU A 56 5.53 -8.00 23.34
CA LEU A 56 6.25 -7.78 22.10
C LEU A 56 7.77 -7.69 22.32
N PRO A 57 8.58 -8.15 21.35
CA PRO A 57 10.01 -7.87 21.35
C PRO A 57 10.28 -6.37 21.38
N PRO A 58 11.29 -5.89 22.13
CA PRO A 58 11.62 -4.46 22.23
C PRO A 58 11.79 -3.74 20.88
N ARG A 59 12.34 -4.43 19.88
CA ARG A 59 12.50 -3.90 18.52
C ARG A 59 11.18 -3.51 17.83
N LEU A 60 10.05 -4.06 18.25
CA LEU A 60 8.73 -3.75 17.67
C LEU A 60 7.96 -2.68 18.44
N TRP A 61 8.47 -2.22 19.58
CA TRP A 61 7.76 -1.28 20.44
C TRP A 61 7.51 0.07 19.75
N GLU A 62 8.49 0.56 19.00
CA GLU A 62 8.33 1.83 18.28
C GLU A 62 7.29 1.71 17.16
N LEU A 63 7.37 0.65 16.34
CA LEU A 63 6.39 0.38 15.28
C LEU A 63 4.98 0.26 15.87
N TYR A 64 4.83 -0.45 17.00
CA TYR A 64 3.55 -0.58 17.68
C TYR A 64 3.01 0.77 18.17
N ARG A 65 3.86 1.61 18.77
CA ARG A 65 3.45 2.96 19.21
C ARG A 65 3.04 3.84 18.03
N LYS A 66 3.77 3.80 16.92
CA LYS A 66 3.40 4.50 15.68
C LYS A 66 2.04 4.01 15.17
N PHE A 67 1.83 2.70 15.13
CA PHE A 67 0.55 2.11 14.72
C PHE A 67 -0.62 2.54 15.61
N GLU A 68 -0.50 2.40 16.94
CA GLU A 68 -1.54 2.83 17.90
C GLU A 68 -1.84 4.32 17.74
N ARG A 69 -0.80 5.17 17.69
CA ARG A 69 -0.95 6.62 17.46
C ARG A 69 -1.72 6.92 16.18
N ASN A 70 -1.27 6.35 15.05
CA ASN A 70 -1.82 6.68 13.73
C ASN A 70 -3.31 6.34 13.69
N LEU A 71 -3.67 5.16 14.19
CA LEU A 71 -5.04 4.69 14.27
C LEU A 71 -5.88 5.57 15.20
N THR A 72 -5.41 5.92 16.40
CA THR A 72 -6.17 6.80 17.30
C THR A 72 -6.37 8.20 16.71
N LEU A 73 -5.34 8.79 16.09
CA LEU A 73 -5.44 10.11 15.46
C LEU A 73 -6.45 10.14 14.30
N MET A 74 -6.55 9.05 13.54
CA MET A 74 -7.50 8.97 12.42
C MET A 74 -8.97 9.05 12.90
N TRP A 75 -9.26 8.68 14.14
CA TRP A 75 -10.61 8.68 14.73
C TRP A 75 -10.80 9.70 15.87
N ASP A 76 -9.88 10.64 16.01
CA ASP A 76 -10.04 11.74 16.95
C ASP A 76 -10.67 12.95 16.25
N ASP A 77 -12.00 13.05 16.31
CA ASP A 77 -12.77 14.14 15.68
C ASP A 77 -12.46 15.53 16.25
N LYS A 78 -11.71 15.63 17.36
CA LYS A 78 -11.27 16.92 17.91
C LYS A 78 -9.98 17.41 17.24
N LYS A 79 -9.37 16.60 16.37
CA LYS A 79 -8.05 16.81 15.81
C LYS A 79 -8.07 16.59 14.31
N GLU A 80 -8.03 17.70 13.58
CA GLU A 80 -8.04 17.75 12.11
C GLU A 80 -6.65 17.46 11.50
N VAL A 81 -5.82 16.61 12.14
CA VAL A 81 -4.39 16.41 11.77
C VAL A 81 -4.21 15.96 10.31
N TYR A 82 -5.19 15.22 9.82
CA TYR A 82 -5.17 14.61 8.49
C TYR A 82 -6.10 15.31 7.50
N ASP A 83 -6.98 16.19 7.98
CA ASP A 83 -8.14 16.67 7.22
C ASP A 83 -7.72 17.61 6.08
N ASP A 84 -6.56 18.27 6.20
CA ASP A 84 -5.93 19.05 5.12
C ASP A 84 -5.61 18.19 3.88
N TRP A 85 -5.48 16.87 4.03
CA TRP A 85 -5.04 15.97 2.97
C TRP A 85 -6.05 14.87 2.63
N GLU A 86 -6.74 14.33 3.63
CA GLU A 86 -7.72 13.27 3.46
C GLU A 86 -8.67 13.19 4.67
N THR A 87 -9.97 13.36 4.42
CA THR A 87 -11.02 13.21 5.45
C THR A 87 -11.74 11.86 5.36
N ASP A 88 -11.60 11.13 4.24
CA ASP A 88 -12.22 9.82 4.07
C ASP A 88 -11.51 8.77 4.95
N LYS A 89 -12.18 8.37 6.03
CA LYS A 89 -11.68 7.39 6.99
C LYS A 89 -11.39 6.02 6.35
N LYS A 90 -12.08 5.63 5.28
CA LYS A 90 -11.80 4.38 4.56
C LYS A 90 -10.51 4.47 3.75
N LYS A 91 -10.26 5.61 3.08
CA LYS A 91 -8.98 5.85 2.39
C LYS A 91 -7.82 5.92 3.36
N LEU A 92 -7.99 6.62 4.48
CA LEU A 92 -7.00 6.61 5.56
C LEU A 92 -6.74 5.19 6.04
N CYS A 93 -7.77 4.37 6.29
CA CYS A 93 -7.60 2.98 6.72
C CYS A 93 -6.85 2.15 5.67
N PHE A 94 -7.12 2.35 4.38
CA PHE A 94 -6.33 1.76 3.29
C PHE A 94 -4.85 2.15 3.39
N TYR A 95 -4.53 3.44 3.56
CA TYR A 95 -3.14 3.90 3.71
C TYR A 95 -2.47 3.28 4.95
N LEU A 96 -3.18 3.23 6.08
CA LEU A 96 -2.64 2.66 7.32
C LEU A 96 -2.37 1.15 7.19
N LYS A 97 -3.31 0.40 6.59
CA LYS A 97 -3.14 -1.04 6.30
C LYS A 97 -1.94 -1.29 5.41
N TYR A 98 -1.81 -0.52 4.34
CA TYR A 98 -0.64 -0.58 3.45
C TYR A 98 0.66 -0.37 4.24
N TRP A 99 0.73 0.73 4.99
CA TRP A 99 1.91 1.09 5.77
C TRP A 99 2.28 0.01 6.80
N ILE A 100 1.34 -0.46 7.61
CA ILE A 100 1.68 -1.41 8.68
C ILE A 100 2.13 -2.76 8.09
N TYR A 101 1.52 -3.24 7.01
CA TYR A 101 1.96 -4.47 6.35
C TYR A 101 3.35 -4.32 5.74
N ASP A 102 3.60 -3.19 5.07
CA ASP A 102 4.90 -2.85 4.51
C ASP A 102 6.00 -2.82 5.59
N ARG A 103 5.72 -2.20 6.74
CA ARG A 103 6.62 -2.16 7.89
C ARG A 103 6.84 -3.54 8.51
N LEU A 104 5.78 -4.30 8.81
CA LEU A 104 5.91 -5.63 9.43
C LEU A 104 6.72 -6.60 8.55
N ILE A 105 6.57 -6.52 7.23
CA ILE A 105 7.35 -7.30 6.27
C ILE A 105 8.81 -6.83 6.23
N SER A 106 9.04 -5.51 6.20
CA SER A 106 10.40 -4.93 6.20
C SER A 106 11.17 -5.25 7.49
N GLU A 107 10.49 -5.31 8.64
CA GLU A 107 11.05 -5.71 9.93
C GLU A 107 11.31 -7.23 10.05
N GLN A 108 10.96 -8.01 9.02
CA GLN A 108 11.16 -9.46 8.94
C GLN A 108 10.66 -10.18 10.21
N ILE A 109 9.43 -9.87 10.63
CA ILE A 109 8.86 -10.47 11.82
C ILE A 109 8.48 -11.94 11.60
N THR A 110 8.27 -12.68 12.69
CA THR A 110 7.78 -14.06 12.67
C THR A 110 6.26 -14.08 12.79
N ASP A 111 5.63 -15.22 12.48
CA ASP A 111 4.19 -15.42 12.68
C ASP A 111 3.76 -15.22 14.15
N ASP A 112 4.61 -15.62 15.10
CA ASP A 112 4.39 -15.40 16.53
C ASP A 112 4.38 -13.91 16.88
N HIS A 113 5.37 -13.15 16.38
CA HIS A 113 5.42 -11.69 16.56
C HIS A 113 4.20 -11.00 15.95
N PHE A 114 3.79 -11.40 14.75
CA PHE A 114 2.60 -10.88 14.08
C PHE A 114 1.34 -11.13 14.91
N SER A 115 1.17 -12.37 15.40
CA SER A 115 0.02 -12.76 16.22
C SER A 115 -0.03 -11.96 17.53
N LYS A 116 1.11 -11.78 18.20
CA LYS A 116 1.22 -10.98 19.42
C LYS A 116 0.92 -9.50 19.17
N PHE A 117 1.35 -8.95 18.04
CA PHE A 117 1.13 -7.55 17.66
C PHE A 117 -0.37 -7.23 17.57
N PHE A 118 -1.11 -7.99 16.77
CA PHE A 118 -2.53 -7.72 16.58
C PHE A 118 -3.40 -8.21 17.75
N LYS A 119 -2.96 -9.22 18.50
CA LYS A 119 -3.61 -9.57 19.78
C LYS A 119 -3.53 -8.39 20.76
N LEU A 120 -2.35 -7.81 20.94
CA LEU A 120 -2.15 -6.67 21.83
C LEU A 120 -3.03 -5.47 21.43
N TRP A 121 -3.11 -5.19 20.13
CA TRP A 121 -4.01 -4.14 19.63
C TRP A 121 -5.48 -4.44 19.96
N ASN A 122 -5.95 -5.66 19.66
CA ASN A 122 -7.35 -6.04 19.92
C ASN A 122 -7.71 -5.94 21.40
N ASP A 123 -6.79 -6.32 22.30
CA ASP A 123 -6.98 -6.20 23.75
C ASP A 123 -7.07 -4.73 24.21
N ARG A 124 -6.34 -3.83 23.54
CA ARG A 124 -6.26 -2.40 23.89
C ARG A 124 -7.32 -1.53 23.20
N LYS A 125 -7.82 -1.92 22.03
CA LYS A 125 -8.71 -1.15 21.15
C LYS A 125 -9.88 -0.53 21.92
N ILE A 126 -10.55 -1.32 22.77
CA ILE A 126 -11.72 -0.87 23.56
C ILE A 126 -11.39 0.36 24.42
N THR A 127 -10.17 0.44 24.96
CA THR A 127 -9.75 1.54 25.83
C THR A 127 -9.10 2.70 25.07
N LYS A 128 -8.36 2.38 23.99
CA LYS A 128 -7.54 3.35 23.26
C LYS A 128 -8.25 4.00 22.08
N CYS A 129 -9.20 3.30 21.48
CA CYS A 129 -9.98 3.80 20.36
C CYS A 129 -11.27 2.96 20.17
N SER A 130 -12.22 3.14 21.08
CA SER A 130 -13.50 2.39 21.06
C SER A 130 -14.34 2.68 19.82
N ASN A 131 -14.20 3.86 19.22
CA ASN A 131 -14.87 4.31 18.00
C ASN A 131 -14.07 4.02 16.71
N CYS A 132 -12.86 3.46 16.80
CA CYS A 132 -12.06 3.17 15.60
C CYS A 132 -12.72 2.12 14.69
N ASP A 133 -13.03 2.54 13.47
CA ASP A 133 -13.59 1.71 12.40
C ASP A 133 -12.53 1.43 11.31
N CYS A 134 -11.48 0.71 11.71
CA CYS A 134 -10.45 0.17 10.83
C CYS A 134 -9.90 -1.11 11.47
N GLU A 135 -10.42 -2.25 11.04
CA GLU A 135 -10.18 -3.52 11.73
C GLU A 135 -9.07 -4.34 11.08
N PHE A 136 -8.22 -4.98 11.90
CA PHE A 136 -7.11 -5.82 11.46
C PHE A 136 -7.41 -7.27 11.80
N LYS A 137 -8.18 -7.95 10.93
CA LYS A 137 -8.73 -9.29 11.16
C LYS A 137 -7.89 -10.43 10.60
N ILE A 138 -6.86 -10.12 9.82
CA ILE A 138 -5.98 -11.12 9.23
C ILE A 138 -5.14 -11.76 10.34
N LYS A 139 -5.17 -13.09 10.43
CA LYS A 139 -4.49 -13.84 11.50
C LYS A 139 -3.16 -14.46 11.04
N SER A 140 -2.98 -14.64 9.73
CA SER A 140 -1.78 -15.25 9.15
C SER A 140 -0.88 -14.18 8.55
N PHE A 141 0.40 -14.16 8.94
CA PHE A 141 1.35 -13.25 8.33
C PHE A 141 1.63 -13.61 6.86
N SER A 142 1.50 -14.91 6.50
CA SER A 142 1.56 -15.35 5.10
C SER A 142 0.43 -14.74 4.26
N GLU A 143 -0.80 -14.67 4.81
CA GLU A 143 -1.92 -13.99 4.14
C GLU A 143 -1.64 -12.49 3.97
N VAL A 144 -1.04 -11.84 4.98
CA VAL A 144 -0.60 -10.45 4.89
C VAL A 144 0.45 -10.24 3.80
N LYS A 145 1.40 -11.17 3.63
CA LYS A 145 2.39 -11.08 2.54
C LYS A 145 1.73 -11.15 1.16
N GLN A 146 0.73 -12.01 0.98
CA GLN A 146 -0.02 -12.08 -0.27
C GLN A 146 -0.89 -10.83 -0.49
N LEU A 147 -1.59 -10.37 0.55
CA LEU A 147 -2.34 -9.12 0.52
C LEU A 147 -1.42 -7.94 0.17
N LYS A 148 -0.22 -7.87 0.74
CA LYS A 148 0.73 -6.80 0.43
C LYS A 148 1.07 -6.75 -1.06
N LYS A 149 1.26 -7.89 -1.72
CA LYS A 149 1.44 -7.92 -3.18
C LYS A 149 0.23 -7.31 -3.90
N THR A 150 -0.99 -7.68 -3.50
CA THR A 150 -2.21 -7.10 -4.09
C THR A 150 -2.32 -5.59 -3.85
N TYR A 151 -1.94 -5.14 -2.66
CA TYR A 151 -1.83 -3.73 -2.31
C TYR A 151 -0.83 -3.01 -3.20
N ASP A 152 0.37 -3.56 -3.38
CA ASP A 152 1.42 -2.95 -4.22
C ASP A 152 0.95 -2.79 -5.65
N TYR A 153 0.37 -3.83 -6.26
CA TYR A 153 -0.21 -3.72 -7.59
C TYR A 153 -1.34 -2.68 -7.65
N SER A 154 -2.21 -2.63 -6.63
CA SER A 154 -3.31 -1.66 -6.57
C SER A 154 -2.82 -0.20 -6.52
N LEU A 155 -1.62 0.07 -5.98
CA LEU A 155 -1.04 1.41 -6.04
C LEU A 155 -0.82 1.85 -7.48
N PHE A 156 -0.20 1.00 -8.29
CA PHE A 156 0.02 1.29 -9.70
C PHE A 156 -1.29 1.37 -10.48
N LEU A 157 -2.26 0.51 -10.15
CA LEU A 157 -3.58 0.55 -10.79
C LEU A 157 -4.31 1.87 -10.52
N ARG A 158 -4.25 2.39 -9.28
CA ARG A 158 -4.88 3.66 -8.92
C ARG A 158 -4.26 4.84 -9.68
N GLU A 159 -2.94 4.92 -9.74
CA GLU A 159 -2.26 6.05 -10.38
C GLU A 159 -2.36 6.00 -11.91
N TYR A 160 -2.24 4.81 -12.50
CA TYR A 160 -2.11 4.68 -13.96
C TYR A 160 -3.38 4.19 -14.66
N LYS A 161 -4.36 3.65 -13.93
CA LYS A 161 -5.67 3.14 -14.38
C LYS A 161 -5.64 1.94 -15.34
N LYS A 162 -4.62 1.83 -16.19
CA LYS A 162 -4.49 0.80 -17.23
C LYS A 162 -3.17 0.05 -17.10
N THR A 163 -3.23 -1.28 -17.21
CA THR A 163 -2.06 -2.17 -17.22
C THR A 163 -0.99 -1.72 -18.22
N SER A 164 -1.37 -1.30 -19.43
CA SER A 164 -0.41 -0.82 -20.43
C SER A 164 0.39 0.41 -19.96
N LYS A 165 -0.26 1.35 -19.27
CA LYS A 165 0.40 2.52 -18.67
C LYS A 165 1.32 2.11 -17.53
N ILE A 166 0.91 1.16 -16.68
CA ILE A 166 1.77 0.58 -15.64
C ILE A 166 3.03 -0.01 -16.27
N ASN A 167 2.88 -0.88 -17.29
CA ASN A 167 3.99 -1.53 -17.97
C ASN A 167 5.01 -0.52 -18.49
N LYS A 168 4.54 0.52 -19.19
CA LYS A 168 5.40 1.58 -19.73
C LYS A 168 6.24 2.28 -18.65
N GLN A 169 5.68 2.45 -17.45
CA GLN A 169 6.35 3.13 -16.34
C GLN A 169 7.34 2.25 -15.60
N ILE A 170 7.07 0.94 -15.52
CA ILE A 170 7.86 0.03 -14.71
C ILE A 170 8.81 -0.86 -15.51
N SER A 171 8.70 -0.94 -16.84
CA SER A 171 9.44 -1.91 -17.69
C SER A 171 10.96 -1.91 -17.47
N ASN A 172 11.54 -0.75 -17.17
CA ASN A 172 12.97 -0.55 -16.91
C ASN A 172 13.36 -0.54 -15.42
N LYS A 173 12.41 -0.79 -14.52
CA LYS A 173 12.63 -0.74 -13.07
C LYS A 173 12.98 -2.14 -12.56
N ASN A 174 13.88 -2.21 -11.58
CA ASN A 174 14.28 -3.48 -10.95
C ASN A 174 13.08 -4.25 -10.35
N TYR A 175 12.05 -3.54 -9.88
CA TYR A 175 10.84 -4.13 -9.35
C TYR A 175 9.80 -4.55 -10.40
N CYS A 176 10.07 -4.41 -11.71
CA CYS A 176 9.10 -4.74 -12.75
C CYS A 176 8.57 -6.17 -12.60
N LYS A 177 9.49 -7.13 -12.44
CA LYS A 177 9.14 -8.55 -12.28
C LYS A 177 8.27 -8.77 -11.05
N TYR A 178 8.60 -8.13 -9.93
CA TYR A 178 7.81 -8.18 -8.71
C TYR A 178 6.38 -7.68 -8.92
N ILE A 179 6.20 -6.54 -9.59
CA ILE A 179 4.87 -5.99 -9.87
C ILE A 179 4.09 -6.84 -10.88
N SER A 180 4.79 -7.52 -11.80
CA SER A 180 4.18 -8.52 -12.68
C SER A 180 3.65 -9.72 -11.90
N GLU A 181 4.40 -10.22 -10.92
CA GLU A 181 3.92 -11.28 -10.03
C GLU A 181 2.77 -10.79 -9.14
N ALA A 182 2.85 -9.55 -8.67
CA ALA A 182 1.80 -8.93 -7.88
C ALA A 182 0.47 -8.81 -8.65
N LYS A 183 0.50 -8.48 -9.95
CA LYS A 183 -0.67 -8.52 -10.86
C LYS A 183 -1.32 -9.91 -10.85
N VAL A 184 -0.54 -10.97 -10.98
CA VAL A 184 -1.06 -12.36 -10.97
C VAL A 184 -1.73 -12.68 -9.64
N VAL A 185 -1.13 -12.31 -8.51
CA VAL A 185 -1.73 -12.50 -7.17
C VAL A 185 -3.02 -11.69 -7.04
N TYR A 186 -3.05 -10.46 -7.55
CA TYR A 186 -4.24 -9.61 -7.56
C TYR A 186 -5.40 -10.28 -8.32
N SER A 187 -5.18 -10.70 -9.57
CA SER A 187 -6.21 -11.40 -10.35
C SER A 187 -6.66 -12.72 -9.71
N PHE A 188 -5.75 -13.43 -9.04
CA PHE A 188 -6.13 -14.62 -8.25
C PHE A 188 -7.08 -14.25 -7.10
N PHE A 189 -6.84 -13.14 -6.40
CA PHE A 189 -7.74 -12.65 -5.35
C PHE A 189 -9.09 -12.23 -5.93
N GLU A 190 -9.12 -11.53 -7.06
CA GLU A 190 -10.38 -11.16 -7.72
C GLU A 190 -11.27 -12.36 -8.02
N GLN A 191 -10.70 -13.46 -8.53
CA GLN A 191 -11.46 -14.66 -8.85
C GLN A 191 -11.89 -15.42 -7.58
N ASN A 192 -10.96 -15.66 -6.66
CA ASN A 192 -11.24 -16.48 -5.48
C ASN A 192 -12.10 -15.77 -4.44
N CYS A 193 -12.02 -14.45 -4.36
CA CYS A 193 -12.78 -13.71 -3.39
C CYS A 193 -14.25 -13.53 -3.78
N LYS A 194 -14.67 -13.74 -5.03
CA LYS A 194 -16.09 -13.60 -5.46
C LYS A 194 -17.10 -14.20 -4.48
N LYS A 195 -16.87 -15.45 -4.04
CA LYS A 195 -17.76 -16.18 -3.12
C LYS A 195 -17.14 -16.47 -1.75
N ASN A 196 -15.90 -16.10 -1.53
CA ASN A 196 -15.17 -16.39 -0.30
C ASN A 196 -15.36 -15.25 0.72
N SER A 197 -15.66 -15.63 1.96
CA SER A 197 -15.91 -14.72 3.09
C SER A 197 -14.79 -14.73 4.14
N LYS A 198 -13.64 -15.35 3.85
CA LYS A 198 -12.44 -15.24 4.68
C LYS A 198 -12.01 -13.78 4.82
N GLU A 199 -11.37 -13.46 5.94
CA GLU A 199 -11.02 -12.07 6.31
C GLU A 199 -10.13 -11.37 5.27
N TYR A 200 -9.18 -12.08 4.64
CA TYR A 200 -8.38 -11.49 3.56
C TYR A 200 -9.21 -11.13 2.33
N CYS A 201 -10.26 -11.88 2.04
CA CYS A 201 -11.17 -11.57 0.94
C CYS A 201 -12.10 -10.41 1.25
N LYS A 202 -12.50 -10.25 2.51
CA LYS A 202 -13.26 -9.07 2.96
C LYS A 202 -12.41 -7.81 2.78
N GLU A 203 -11.17 -7.85 3.28
CA GLU A 203 -10.24 -6.73 3.14
C GLU A 203 -9.93 -6.40 1.68
N PHE A 204 -9.68 -7.42 0.85
CA PHE A 204 -9.48 -7.22 -0.59
C PHE A 204 -10.67 -6.53 -1.27
N LYS A 205 -11.90 -7.02 -1.02
CA LYS A 205 -13.11 -6.42 -1.59
C LYS A 205 -13.37 -5.00 -1.12
N GLU A 206 -13.05 -4.70 0.13
CA GLU A 206 -13.34 -3.41 0.74
C GLU A 206 -12.35 -2.34 0.31
N TYR A 207 -11.05 -2.68 0.22
CA TYR A 207 -9.98 -1.69 0.10
C TYR A 207 -9.21 -1.75 -1.23
N LEU A 208 -9.29 -2.85 -1.96
CA LEU A 208 -8.49 -3.07 -3.18
C LEU A 208 -9.35 -3.12 -4.44
N LEU A 209 -10.48 -3.82 -4.38
CA LEU A 209 -11.39 -3.97 -5.52
C LEU A 209 -12.08 -2.68 -6.02
N PRO A 210 -12.53 -1.73 -5.17
CA PRO A 210 -13.34 -0.60 -5.63
C PRO A 210 -12.67 0.28 -6.69
N TYR A 211 -11.34 0.21 -6.78
CA TYR A 211 -10.52 1.07 -7.63
C TYR A 211 -10.33 0.56 -9.06
N ILE A 212 -11.04 -0.52 -9.43
CA ILE A 212 -11.19 -0.98 -10.83
C ILE A 212 -12.36 -0.28 -11.53
N ASN A 213 -13.33 0.25 -10.78
CA ASN A 213 -14.61 0.72 -11.32
C ASN A 213 -14.74 2.25 -11.47
N ASP A 214 -13.68 3.03 -11.25
CA ASP A 214 -13.70 4.50 -11.47
C ASP A 214 -13.50 4.90 -12.95
N GLU A 215 -13.82 4.00 -13.90
CA GLU A 215 -14.24 4.43 -15.23
C GLU A 215 -15.77 4.57 -15.24
N VAL A 216 -16.22 5.81 -15.49
CA VAL A 216 -17.62 6.28 -15.69
C VAL A 216 -18.39 6.71 -14.42
N SER A 217 -17.94 7.80 -13.78
CA SER A 217 -18.84 8.73 -13.08
C SER A 217 -18.36 10.18 -13.27
N GLY A 218 -18.13 10.54 -14.54
CA GLY A 218 -18.23 11.93 -14.97
C GLY A 218 -19.59 12.05 -15.65
N THR A 219 -20.56 12.68 -14.97
CA THR A 219 -21.75 13.21 -15.66
C THR A 219 -21.24 14.25 -16.64
N TYR A 220 -21.19 13.91 -17.92
CA TYR A 220 -21.13 14.89 -18.98
C TYR A 220 -22.45 15.66 -18.92
N GLU A 221 -22.37 16.92 -18.47
CA GLU A 221 -23.36 17.90 -18.90
C GLU A 221 -23.16 18.11 -20.40
N ASP A 222 -24.22 17.89 -21.16
CA ASP A 222 -24.27 18.16 -22.59
C ASP A 222 -23.92 19.63 -22.82
N ILE A 223 -22.72 19.89 -23.34
CA ILE A 223 -22.40 21.14 -24.03
C ILE A 223 -22.26 20.77 -25.50
N GLU A 224 -23.30 21.07 -26.27
CA GLU A 224 -23.22 21.18 -27.73
C GLU A 224 -22.14 22.20 -28.08
N GLY A 225 -21.17 21.81 -28.92
CA GLY A 225 -20.17 22.76 -29.42
C GLY A 225 -18.95 22.15 -30.11
N ASP A 226 -19.13 21.88 -31.40
CA ASP A 226 -18.17 21.87 -32.51
C ASP A 226 -17.08 20.79 -32.67
N GLU A 227 -16.97 20.42 -33.94
CA GLU A 227 -16.13 19.44 -34.61
C GLU A 227 -14.63 19.68 -34.37
N ASP A 228 -13.90 18.63 -34.02
CA ASP A 228 -12.67 18.27 -34.72
C ASP A 228 -12.32 16.80 -34.44
N THR A 229 -11.88 16.13 -35.49
CA THR A 229 -11.75 14.68 -35.63
C THR A 229 -10.39 14.21 -35.16
N GLU A 230 -10.36 13.30 -34.18
CA GLU A 230 -9.29 12.31 -34.05
C GLU A 230 -9.94 10.94 -33.79
N GLU A 231 -9.63 9.99 -34.67
CA GLU A 231 -10.17 8.63 -34.69
C GLU A 231 -9.78 7.86 -33.41
N GLU A 232 -10.74 7.61 -32.52
CA GLU A 232 -10.63 6.55 -31.51
C GLU A 232 -10.99 5.20 -32.15
N GLU A 233 -9.97 4.45 -32.57
CA GLU A 233 -10.12 3.01 -32.79
C GLU A 233 -9.95 2.25 -31.47
N GLY A 234 -10.98 1.47 -31.13
CA GLY A 234 -10.77 0.16 -30.52
C GLY A 234 -11.27 -0.03 -29.09
N THR A 235 -12.58 -0.28 -28.97
CA THR A 235 -13.22 -0.92 -27.82
C THR A 235 -12.70 -2.36 -27.67
N GLU A 236 -11.63 -2.59 -26.88
CA GLU A 236 -11.29 -3.92 -26.38
C GLU A 236 -11.76 -4.10 -24.93
N LYS A 237 -12.93 -4.71 -24.79
CA LYS A 237 -13.34 -5.37 -23.54
C LYS A 237 -12.51 -6.64 -23.38
N GLY A 238 -11.37 -6.49 -22.74
CA GLY A 238 -10.55 -7.59 -22.24
C GLY A 238 -9.34 -7.01 -21.53
N GLU A 239 -9.22 -7.21 -20.22
CA GLU A 239 -7.93 -7.00 -19.58
C GLU A 239 -6.93 -7.93 -20.25
N ASP A 240 -5.95 -7.33 -20.95
CA ASP A 240 -4.88 -8.07 -21.57
C ASP A 240 -4.11 -8.84 -20.47
N LEU A 241 -4.28 -10.17 -20.53
CA LEU A 241 -3.56 -11.14 -19.70
C LEU A 241 -2.09 -11.24 -20.11
N SER A 242 -1.63 -10.48 -21.11
CA SER A 242 -0.20 -10.33 -21.38
C SER A 242 0.52 -9.86 -20.11
N GLY A 243 1.62 -10.57 -19.80
CA GLY A 243 2.50 -10.24 -18.69
C GLY A 243 3.22 -8.91 -18.95
N PHE A 244 3.67 -8.24 -17.89
CA PHE A 244 4.51 -7.06 -18.07
C PHE A 244 5.79 -7.43 -18.84
N LEU A 245 6.19 -6.56 -19.77
CA LEU A 245 7.41 -6.74 -20.55
C LEU A 245 8.53 -6.05 -19.77
N CYS A 246 9.09 -6.80 -18.82
CA CYS A 246 10.20 -6.34 -18.01
C CYS A 246 11.51 -6.51 -18.77
N ASN A 247 12.23 -5.41 -18.97
CA ASN A 247 13.56 -5.47 -19.54
C ASN A 247 14.46 -6.19 -18.53
N THR A 248 14.98 -7.35 -18.94
CA THR A 248 15.84 -8.16 -18.08
C THR A 248 17.17 -7.44 -17.90
N ASP A 249 17.55 -7.26 -16.63
CA ASP A 249 18.80 -6.72 -16.08
C ASP A 249 19.79 -6.16 -17.11
N ILE A 250 19.79 -4.84 -17.32
CA ILE A 250 21.02 -4.16 -17.72
C ILE A 250 21.98 -4.39 -16.55
N LYS A 251 22.87 -5.39 -16.68
CA LYS A 251 24.07 -5.47 -15.85
C LYS A 251 24.77 -4.12 -16.01
N TYR A 252 24.85 -3.38 -14.91
CA TYR A 252 25.77 -2.27 -14.83
C TYR A 252 27.17 -2.87 -15.00
N ASP A 253 27.75 -2.71 -16.19
CA ASP A 253 29.14 -2.99 -16.48
C ASP A 253 29.93 -1.77 -16.00
N PRO A 254 30.69 -1.84 -14.90
CA PRO A 254 31.60 -0.77 -14.56
C PRO A 254 32.68 -0.75 -15.64
N ASP A 255 32.65 0.29 -16.46
CA ASP A 255 33.65 0.55 -17.50
C ASP A 255 35.07 0.35 -16.93
N PRO A 256 35.90 -0.54 -17.51
CA PRO A 256 37.28 -0.69 -17.10
C PRO A 256 38.14 0.40 -17.75
N GLU A 257 37.97 1.65 -17.33
CA GLU A 257 39.01 2.67 -17.50
C GLU A 257 39.98 2.55 -16.32
N GLY A 258 41.28 2.37 -16.47
CA GLY A 258 42.15 2.27 -17.63
C GLY A 258 43.57 2.18 -17.06
N ILE A 259 44.31 1.15 -17.45
CA ILE A 259 45.75 1.06 -17.17
C ILE A 259 46.42 2.16 -17.98
N TYR A 260 47.04 3.13 -17.29
CA TYR A 260 48.14 3.88 -17.85
C TYR A 260 49.40 3.59 -17.04
N ILE A 261 50.45 3.33 -17.83
CA ILE A 261 51.79 2.81 -17.53
C ILE A 261 52.52 3.64 -16.49
#